data_AF-A0A2D6PCY1-F1
#
_entry.id   AF-A0A2D6PCY1-F1
#
_cell.length_a   1.000
_cell.length_b   1.000
_cell.length_c   1.000
_cell.angle_alpha   90.00
_cell.angle_beta   90.00
_cell.angle_gamma   90.00
#
_symmetry.space_group_name_H-M   'P 1'
#
loop_
_entity.id
_entity.type
_entity.pdbx_description
1 polymer ?
#
loop_
_entity_poly.entity_id
_entity_poly.type
_entity_poly.pdbx_seq_one_letter_code
_entity_poly.pdbx_strand_id
1 'polypeptide(L)'
;MLKSVQYKVEDTPFIPISSINGDNVVKKSENMSWYTGPTLVEQLDQLKEPEKPTNLPLRLPIQDVYNITGIGVVPVGRVETGVMKLGDKVVVVPGREGKGVEGEVKTIEMHHEQLQQAEPGDNIGFNVRGIGKKDIARGDVLGHVDNPPTVASEFTAQIIVLNHPTVLTAGYTPVFHIHTSQVACQFIKIEKKLDPATGEVKEENPDFIKSGDAAIVTVKPTKPLVIEKQSEIPHMARFAIRDAGTTVAAGMCIDLVKKE
;
A
#
# COMPACT_ATOMS: atom_id res chain seq x y z
N MET A 1 4.11 -20.80 -11.65
CA MET A 1 4.09 -19.76 -10.60
C MET A 1 2.98 -18.74 -10.83
N LEU A 2 2.93 -18.03 -11.96
CA LEU A 2 1.86 -17.03 -12.22
C LEU A 2 0.43 -17.56 -12.03
N LYS A 3 0.13 -18.75 -12.59
CA LYS A 3 -1.19 -19.40 -12.44
C LYS A 3 -1.58 -19.67 -10.98
N SER A 4 -0.64 -19.98 -10.09
CA SER A 4 -0.95 -20.29 -8.69
C SER A 4 -1.33 -19.06 -7.87
N VAL A 5 -1.06 -17.87 -8.39
CA VAL A 5 -1.50 -16.58 -7.83
C VAL A 5 -2.49 -15.87 -8.75
N GLN A 6 -3.17 -16.63 -9.62
CA GLN A 6 -4.27 -16.18 -10.48
C GLN A 6 -3.91 -15.11 -11.52
N TYR A 7 -2.63 -14.95 -11.84
CA TYR A 7 -2.22 -14.15 -13.01
C TYR A 7 -2.45 -14.95 -14.30
N LYS A 8 -3.05 -14.30 -15.29
CA LYS A 8 -3.21 -14.82 -16.65
C LYS A 8 -1.87 -14.86 -17.35
N VAL A 9 -1.43 -16.06 -17.73
CA VAL A 9 -0.11 -16.26 -18.35
C VAL A 9 -0.13 -15.70 -19.77
N GLU A 10 -1.26 -15.82 -20.45
CA GLU A 10 -1.54 -15.29 -21.77
C GLU A 10 -1.40 -13.76 -21.86
N ASP A 11 -1.68 -13.04 -20.77
CA ASP A 11 -1.55 -11.58 -20.69
C ASP A 11 -0.17 -11.14 -20.18
N THR A 12 0.73 -12.09 -19.87
CA THR A 12 2.06 -11.80 -19.33
C THR A 12 3.13 -11.96 -20.41
N PRO A 13 3.76 -10.87 -20.88
CA PRO A 13 4.83 -10.96 -21.87
C PRO A 13 6.10 -11.58 -21.26
N PHE A 14 6.78 -12.43 -22.03
CA PHE A 14 8.07 -13.03 -21.67
C PHE A 14 9.14 -12.55 -22.65
N ILE A 15 10.15 -11.85 -22.14
CA ILE A 15 11.23 -11.26 -22.95
C ILE A 15 12.57 -11.87 -22.51
N PRO A 16 13.29 -12.59 -23.39
CA PRO A 16 14.62 -13.05 -23.10
C PRO A 16 15.59 -11.86 -23.19
N ILE A 17 16.30 -11.57 -22.10
CA ILE A 17 17.22 -10.42 -22.01
C ILE A 17 18.60 -10.84 -21.52
N SER A 18 19.63 -10.09 -21.92
CA SER A 18 20.93 -10.07 -21.25
C SER A 18 21.24 -8.63 -20.87
N SER A 19 21.19 -8.33 -19.57
CA SER A 19 21.49 -6.98 -19.08
C SER A 19 22.95 -6.58 -19.31
N ILE A 20 23.88 -7.55 -19.21
CA ILE A 20 25.32 -7.31 -19.41
C ILE A 20 25.62 -6.92 -20.86
N ASN A 21 24.98 -7.61 -21.82
CA ASN A 21 25.20 -7.36 -23.26
C ASN A 21 24.24 -6.32 -23.84
N GLY A 22 23.19 -5.95 -23.11
CA GLY A 22 22.13 -5.04 -23.59
C GLY A 22 21.10 -5.70 -24.52
N ASP A 23 21.14 -7.03 -24.67
CA ASP A 23 20.29 -7.77 -25.58
C ASP A 23 18.80 -7.66 -25.20
N ASN A 24 17.96 -7.25 -26.16
CA ASN A 24 16.51 -7.05 -26.02
C ASN A 24 16.10 -6.07 -24.91
N VAL A 25 17.02 -5.24 -24.39
CA VAL A 25 16.70 -4.20 -23.41
C VAL A 25 16.13 -2.98 -24.13
N VAL A 26 16.97 -2.31 -24.94
CA VAL A 26 16.57 -1.16 -25.77
C VAL A 26 16.53 -1.55 -27.24
N LYS A 27 17.46 -2.40 -27.68
CA LYS A 27 17.61 -2.86 -29.06
C LYS A 27 17.40 -4.36 -29.14
N LYS A 28 16.90 -4.85 -30.28
CA LYS A 28 16.79 -6.30 -30.52
C LYS A 28 18.17 -6.94 -30.55
N SER A 29 18.26 -8.13 -29.98
CA SER A 29 19.50 -8.91 -29.93
C SER A 29 19.83 -9.52 -31.28
N GLU A 30 21.10 -9.45 -31.67
CA GLU A 30 21.63 -10.21 -32.80
C GLU A 30 21.94 -11.67 -32.42
N ASN A 31 22.08 -11.96 -31.11
CA ASN A 31 22.40 -13.28 -30.57
C ASN A 31 21.17 -14.18 -30.39
N MET A 32 19.96 -13.62 -30.49
CA MET A 32 18.70 -14.33 -30.25
C MET A 32 17.77 -14.21 -31.45
N SER A 33 18.23 -14.64 -32.62
CA SER A 33 17.46 -14.60 -33.88
C SER A 33 16.13 -15.38 -33.84
N TRP A 34 15.96 -16.29 -32.88
CA TRP A 34 14.73 -17.04 -32.64
C TRP A 34 13.64 -16.19 -31.94
N TYR A 35 13.99 -15.09 -31.29
CA TYR A 35 13.05 -14.23 -30.58
C TYR A 35 12.59 -13.08 -31.48
N THR A 36 11.29 -13.05 -31.81
CA THR A 36 10.70 -12.05 -32.71
C THR A 36 9.86 -10.99 -31.99
N GLY A 37 9.73 -11.10 -30.66
CA GLY A 37 8.92 -10.20 -29.84
C GLY A 37 9.52 -8.79 -29.65
N PRO A 38 8.90 -7.97 -28.79
CA PRO A 38 9.37 -6.62 -28.47
C PRO A 38 10.61 -6.64 -27.56
N THR A 39 11.35 -5.54 -27.54
CA THR A 39 12.35 -5.26 -26.49
C THR A 39 11.66 -4.90 -25.17
N LEU A 40 12.42 -4.85 -24.07
CA LEU A 40 11.90 -4.43 -22.77
C LEU A 40 11.29 -3.03 -22.82
N VAL A 41 11.97 -2.06 -23.44
CA VAL A 41 11.46 -0.69 -23.57
C VAL A 41 10.19 -0.65 -24.41
N GLU A 42 10.18 -1.32 -25.57
CA GLU A 42 9.00 -1.43 -26.42
C GLU A 42 7.81 -2.04 -25.68
N GLN A 43 8.06 -3.03 -24.81
CA GLN A 43 7.01 -3.65 -24.01
C GLN A 43 6.50 -2.75 -22.88
N LEU A 44 7.38 -1.94 -22.27
CA LEU A 44 6.99 -0.95 -21.27
C LEU A 44 6.10 0.15 -21.90
N ASP A 45 6.43 0.61 -23.11
CA ASP A 45 5.65 1.60 -23.85
C ASP A 45 4.25 1.07 -24.25
N GLN A 46 4.06 -0.25 -24.27
CA GLN A 46 2.77 -0.89 -24.56
C GLN A 46 1.91 -1.09 -23.31
N LEU A 47 2.43 -0.84 -22.10
CA LEU A 47 1.63 -0.95 -20.89
C LEU A 47 0.50 0.06 -20.94
N LYS A 48 -0.71 -0.41 -20.63
CA LYS A 48 -1.88 0.46 -20.52
C LYS A 48 -1.85 1.15 -19.16
N GLU A 49 -1.93 2.47 -19.18
CA GLU A 49 -2.08 3.25 -17.95
C GLU A 49 -3.39 2.85 -17.26
N PRO A 50 -3.36 2.49 -15.96
CA PRO A 50 -4.58 2.22 -15.21
C PRO A 50 -5.36 3.53 -14.99
N GLU A 51 -6.67 3.41 -14.79
CA GLU A 51 -7.49 4.56 -14.43
C GLU A 51 -7.03 5.14 -13.08
N LYS A 52 -6.75 6.45 -13.06
CA LYS A 52 -6.32 7.14 -11.85
C LYS A 52 -7.53 7.39 -10.93
N PRO A 53 -7.49 6.99 -9.64
CA PRO A 53 -8.58 7.19 -8.67
C PRO A 53 -8.68 8.65 -8.18
N THR A 54 -8.84 9.61 -9.10
CA THR A 54 -8.93 11.05 -8.81
C THR A 54 -10.25 11.45 -8.15
N ASN A 55 -11.28 10.63 -8.31
CA ASN A 55 -12.61 10.81 -7.72
C ASN A 55 -12.71 10.32 -6.26
N LEU A 56 -11.72 9.58 -5.77
CA LEU A 56 -11.65 9.14 -4.38
C LEU A 56 -11.02 10.23 -3.49
N PRO A 57 -11.24 10.20 -2.16
CA PRO A 57 -10.59 11.14 -1.24
C PRO A 57 -9.06 11.09 -1.31
N LEU A 58 -8.39 12.20 -1.01
CA LEU A 58 -6.92 12.25 -0.99
C LEU A 58 -6.36 11.29 0.06
N ARG A 59 -5.47 10.39 -0.38
CA ARG A 59 -4.66 9.54 0.50
C ARG A 59 -3.23 9.56 -0.02
N LEU A 60 -2.34 10.12 0.78
CA LEU A 60 -0.91 10.22 0.48
C LEU A 60 -0.11 9.64 1.65
N PRO A 61 0.26 8.35 1.60
CA PRO A 61 1.16 7.74 2.55
C PRO A 61 2.55 8.40 2.53
N ILE A 62 3.00 8.82 3.70
CA ILE A 62 4.30 9.47 3.88
C ILE A 62 5.38 8.41 3.90
N GLN A 63 6.35 8.57 3.00
CA GLN A 63 7.50 7.70 2.83
C GLN A 63 8.70 8.24 3.60
N ASP A 64 9.00 9.53 3.47
CA ASP A 64 10.12 10.20 4.15
C ASP A 64 9.77 11.66 4.50
N VAL A 65 10.50 12.24 5.45
CA VAL A 65 10.30 13.63 5.91
C VAL A 65 11.64 14.34 6.05
N TYR A 66 11.81 15.42 5.29
CA TYR A 66 12.97 16.28 5.34
C TYR A 66 12.65 17.60 6.05
N ASN A 67 13.68 18.24 6.60
CA ASN A 67 13.56 19.59 7.16
C ASN A 67 14.65 20.46 6.54
N ILE A 68 14.23 21.37 5.66
CA ILE A 68 15.13 22.19 4.84
C ILE A 68 15.19 23.59 5.45
N THR A 69 16.40 24.09 5.71
CA THR A 69 16.62 25.43 6.24
C THR A 69 15.99 26.48 5.32
N GLY A 70 15.15 27.36 5.88
CA GLY A 70 14.46 28.41 5.13
C GLY A 70 13.14 28.00 4.44
N ILE A 71 12.90 26.70 4.26
CA ILE A 71 11.64 26.17 3.67
C ILE A 71 10.76 25.52 4.75
N GLY A 72 11.37 24.80 5.70
CA GLY A 72 10.67 24.05 6.73
C GLY A 72 10.52 22.57 6.39
N VAL A 73 9.40 21.97 6.79
CA VAL A 73 9.16 20.53 6.64
C VAL A 73 8.73 20.21 5.21
N VAL A 74 9.40 19.22 4.62
CA VAL A 74 9.13 18.71 3.27
C VAL A 74 8.93 17.19 3.35
N PRO A 75 7.68 16.72 3.45
CA PRO A 75 7.38 15.30 3.35
C PRO A 75 7.46 14.83 1.89
N VAL A 76 7.73 13.54 1.74
CA VAL A 76 7.79 12.84 0.46
C VAL A 76 6.87 11.64 0.51
N GLY A 77 6.10 11.42 -0.55
CA GLY A 77 5.23 10.26 -0.67
C GLY A 77 4.60 10.15 -2.06
N ARG A 78 3.82 9.10 -2.24
CA ARG A 78 3.03 8.87 -3.45
C ARG A 78 1.58 9.21 -3.19
N VAL A 79 0.93 9.92 -4.11
CA VAL A 79 -0.53 10.07 -4.09
C VAL A 79 -1.13 8.74 -4.50
N GLU A 80 -1.86 8.07 -3.62
CA GLU A 80 -2.54 6.80 -3.92
C GLU A 80 -3.94 7.04 -4.47
N THR A 81 -4.64 8.04 -3.93
CA THR A 81 -5.99 8.44 -4.36
C THR A 81 -6.21 9.94 -4.22
N GLY A 82 -7.20 10.47 -4.94
CA GLY A 82 -7.57 11.88 -4.92
C GLY A 82 -6.53 12.80 -5.56
N VAL A 83 -6.72 14.10 -5.40
CA VAL A 83 -5.84 15.13 -5.99
C VAL A 83 -5.41 16.09 -4.90
N MET A 84 -4.10 16.35 -4.78
CA MET A 84 -3.57 17.40 -3.92
C MET A 84 -3.36 18.67 -4.76
N LYS A 85 -3.76 19.83 -4.24
CA LYS A 85 -3.53 21.13 -4.87
C LYS A 85 -2.76 22.08 -3.95
N LEU A 86 -2.08 23.03 -4.56
CA LEU A 86 -1.45 24.12 -3.83
C LEU A 86 -2.51 24.91 -3.05
N GLY A 87 -2.24 25.18 -1.76
CA GLY A 87 -3.16 25.88 -0.86
C GLY A 87 -4.18 24.96 -0.17
N ASP A 88 -4.21 23.66 -0.46
CA ASP A 88 -5.12 22.73 0.20
C ASP A 88 -4.88 22.69 1.71
N LYS A 89 -5.98 22.67 2.47
CA LYS A 89 -5.96 22.34 3.89
C LYS A 89 -5.93 20.83 4.05
N VAL A 90 -4.90 20.35 4.71
CA VAL A 90 -4.58 18.93 4.83
C VAL A 90 -4.43 18.54 6.29
N VAL A 91 -4.63 17.26 6.57
CA VAL A 91 -4.40 16.66 7.88
C VAL A 91 -3.58 15.40 7.72
N VAL A 92 -2.60 15.22 8.59
CA VAL A 92 -1.77 14.01 8.65
C VAL A 92 -2.13 13.16 9.86
N VAL A 93 -2.28 11.86 9.64
CA VAL A 93 -2.61 10.87 10.67
C VAL A 93 -1.82 9.56 10.47
N PRO A 94 -1.40 8.86 11.53
CA PRO A 94 -1.48 9.30 12.90
C PRO A 94 -0.38 10.35 13.13
N GLY A 95 -0.71 11.58 13.51
CA GLY A 95 0.28 12.62 13.85
C GLY A 95 0.99 12.34 15.19
N ARG A 96 1.51 11.12 15.28
CA ARG A 96 2.31 10.43 16.28
C ARG A 96 1.73 10.03 17.62
N GLU A 97 0.48 10.33 17.96
CA GLU A 97 -0.26 9.60 19.02
C GLU A 97 -1.75 9.33 18.68
N GLY A 98 -2.17 9.61 17.45
CA GLY A 98 -3.52 9.35 16.94
C GLY A 98 -4.43 10.57 16.85
N LYS A 99 -3.94 11.76 17.20
CA LYS A 99 -4.60 13.03 16.85
C LYS A 99 -4.04 13.53 15.52
N GLY A 100 -4.91 14.00 14.63
CA GLY A 100 -4.50 14.59 13.36
C GLY A 100 -3.79 15.92 13.58
N VAL A 101 -2.79 16.20 12.74
CA VAL A 101 -2.13 17.52 12.70
C VAL A 101 -2.46 18.17 11.37
N GLU A 102 -3.09 19.34 11.44
CA GLU A 102 -3.52 20.09 10.27
C GLU A 102 -2.38 20.97 9.72
N GLY A 103 -2.45 21.22 8.42
CA GLY A 103 -1.54 22.11 7.74
C GLY A 103 -2.11 22.64 6.42
N GLU A 104 -1.31 23.44 5.74
CA GLU A 104 -1.62 23.99 4.43
C GLU A 104 -0.48 23.72 3.45
N VAL A 105 -0.80 23.16 2.28
CA VAL A 105 0.17 22.87 1.23
C VAL A 105 0.67 24.17 0.61
N LYS A 106 1.98 24.40 0.62
CA LYS A 106 2.60 25.62 0.07
C LYS A 106 3.29 25.40 -1.27
N THR A 107 3.93 24.25 -1.44
CA THR A 107 4.56 23.86 -2.70
C THR A 107 4.37 22.38 -2.93
N ILE A 108 4.33 21.99 -4.20
CA ILE A 108 4.34 20.60 -4.65
C ILE A 108 5.44 20.49 -5.69
N GLU A 109 6.30 19.49 -5.59
CA GLU A 109 7.44 19.27 -6.47
C GLU A 109 7.52 17.81 -6.89
N MET A 110 7.73 17.58 -8.19
CA MET A 110 8.00 16.26 -8.77
C MET A 110 9.20 16.39 -9.71
N HIS A 111 10.23 15.56 -9.52
CA HIS A 111 11.43 15.56 -10.35
C HIS A 111 12.13 16.93 -10.50
N HIS A 112 12.13 17.76 -9.44
CA HIS A 112 12.68 19.13 -9.41
C HIS A 112 11.86 20.19 -10.18
N GLU A 113 10.60 19.90 -10.50
CA GLU A 113 9.67 20.85 -11.11
C GLU A 113 8.50 21.15 -10.17
N GLN A 114 8.14 22.43 -10.07
CA GLN A 114 6.99 22.85 -9.26
C GLN A 114 5.68 22.56 -9.99
N LEU A 115 4.75 21.94 -9.26
CA LEU A 115 3.42 21.61 -9.74
C LEU A 115 2.36 22.45 -9.03
N GLN A 116 1.25 22.71 -9.72
CA GLN A 116 0.05 23.32 -9.11
C GLN A 116 -0.84 22.27 -8.43
N GLN A 117 -0.77 21.02 -8.90
CA GLN A 117 -1.49 19.89 -8.35
C GLN A 117 -0.72 18.58 -8.57
N ALA A 118 -1.03 17.56 -7.79
CA ALA A 118 -0.53 16.19 -7.95
C ALA A 118 -1.70 15.20 -7.94
N GLU A 119 -1.59 14.18 -8.78
CA GLU A 119 -2.62 13.17 -9.04
C GLU A 119 -2.13 11.77 -8.64
N PRO A 120 -3.02 10.76 -8.58
CA PRO A 120 -2.63 9.41 -8.21
C PRO A 120 -1.51 8.86 -9.10
N GLY A 121 -0.49 8.30 -8.46
CA GLY A 121 0.74 7.80 -9.09
C GLY A 121 1.94 8.74 -8.98
N ASP A 122 1.71 10.04 -8.79
CA ASP A 122 2.79 11.02 -8.67
C ASP A 122 3.58 10.82 -7.37
N ASN A 123 4.91 10.80 -7.48
CA ASN A 123 5.81 10.72 -6.32
C ASN A 123 6.35 12.13 -6.07
N ILE A 124 5.84 12.78 -5.02
CA ILE A 124 6.03 14.21 -4.80
C ILE A 124 6.77 14.48 -3.49
N GLY A 125 7.54 15.57 -3.49
CA GLY A 125 7.93 16.30 -2.29
C GLY A 125 7.06 17.55 -2.17
N PHE A 126 6.59 17.90 -0.98
CA PHE A 126 5.73 19.08 -0.81
C PHE A 126 6.07 19.83 0.45
N ASN A 127 5.98 21.16 0.45
CA ASN A 127 6.10 21.95 1.67
C ASN A 127 4.74 22.10 2.33
N VAL A 128 4.69 21.91 3.64
CA VAL A 128 3.47 22.05 4.43
C VAL A 128 3.71 23.02 5.59
N ARG A 129 2.87 24.04 5.69
CA ARG A 129 2.85 24.98 6.82
C ARG A 129 1.94 24.44 7.92
N GLY A 130 2.37 24.53 9.17
CA GLY A 130 1.58 24.12 10.35
C GLY A 130 1.94 22.73 10.88
N ILE A 131 2.65 21.91 10.09
CA ILE A 131 3.13 20.60 10.50
C ILE A 131 4.64 20.69 10.74
N GLY A 132 5.07 20.41 11.97
CA GLY A 132 6.46 20.40 12.38
C GLY A 132 7.16 19.05 12.15
N LYS A 133 8.49 19.06 12.22
CA LYS A 133 9.33 17.85 12.09
C LYS A 133 8.99 16.78 13.15
N LYS A 134 8.33 17.16 14.25
CA LYS A 134 7.89 16.26 15.33
C LYS A 134 6.41 15.83 15.23
N ASP A 135 5.70 16.27 14.19
CA ASP A 135 4.29 15.96 13.98
C ASP A 135 4.05 14.88 12.89
N ILE A 136 4.91 14.81 11.87
CA ILE A 136 4.81 13.85 10.75
C ILE A 136 5.99 12.88 10.58
N ALA A 137 5.74 11.60 10.32
CA ALA A 137 6.75 10.57 10.10
C ALA A 137 6.34 9.57 9.00
N ARG A 138 7.28 8.71 8.61
CA ARG A 138 6.99 7.57 7.72
C ARG A 138 5.91 6.69 8.33
N GLY A 139 4.96 6.27 7.50
CA GLY A 139 3.83 5.45 7.91
C GLY A 139 2.57 6.25 8.23
N ASP A 140 2.69 7.57 8.39
CA ASP A 140 1.54 8.47 8.42
C ASP A 140 0.94 8.61 7.02
N VAL A 141 -0.30 9.04 6.96
CA VAL A 141 -1.08 9.26 5.74
C VAL A 141 -1.68 10.65 5.82
N LEU A 142 -1.52 11.40 4.75
CA LEU A 142 -2.11 12.72 4.57
C LEU A 142 -3.39 12.61 3.75
N GLY A 143 -4.40 13.39 4.13
CA GLY A 143 -5.61 13.63 3.36
C GLY A 143 -6.14 15.04 3.56
N HIS A 144 -7.26 15.39 2.94
CA HIS A 144 -7.95 16.65 3.19
C HIS A 144 -8.62 16.67 4.57
N VAL A 145 -8.77 17.85 5.17
CA VAL A 145 -9.35 18.02 6.52
C VAL A 145 -10.83 17.58 6.57
N ASP A 146 -11.58 17.74 5.49
CA ASP A 146 -12.99 17.35 5.37
C ASP A 146 -13.17 15.82 5.18
N ASN A 147 -12.14 15.12 4.73
CA ASN A 147 -12.12 13.66 4.63
C ASN A 147 -10.76 13.09 5.11
N PRO A 148 -10.51 13.11 6.43
CA PRO A 148 -9.25 12.62 6.99
C PRO A 148 -9.07 11.12 6.72
N PRO A 149 -7.83 10.63 6.55
CA PRO A 149 -7.56 9.20 6.50
C PRO A 149 -8.04 8.47 7.74
N THR A 150 -8.61 7.28 7.56
CA THR A 150 -9.23 6.53 8.66
C THR A 150 -8.17 5.84 9.52
N VAL A 151 -8.12 6.18 10.82
CA VAL A 151 -7.31 5.47 11.81
C VAL A 151 -8.13 4.34 12.41
N ALA A 152 -7.67 3.10 12.29
CA ALA A 152 -8.36 1.93 12.84
C ALA A 152 -7.94 1.65 14.30
N SER A 153 -8.91 1.40 15.15
CA SER A 153 -8.69 0.80 16.49
C SER A 153 -8.66 -0.73 16.40
N GLU A 154 -9.46 -1.28 15.51
CA GLU A 154 -9.56 -2.69 15.15
C GLU A 154 -10.05 -2.78 13.70
N PHE A 155 -9.65 -3.81 12.97
CA PHE A 155 -10.16 -4.05 11.63
C PHE A 155 -10.38 -5.54 11.37
N THR A 156 -11.43 -5.83 10.61
CA THR A 156 -11.70 -7.16 10.08
C THR A 156 -11.03 -7.27 8.71
N ALA A 157 -10.29 -8.35 8.50
CA ALA A 157 -9.58 -8.56 7.25
C ALA A 157 -9.79 -9.96 6.68
N GLN A 158 -9.83 -10.04 5.37
CA GLN A 158 -9.69 -11.30 4.64
C GLN A 158 -8.21 -11.50 4.33
N ILE A 159 -7.66 -12.64 4.74
CA ILE A 159 -6.26 -13.00 4.54
C ILE A 159 -6.11 -14.35 3.83
N ILE A 160 -4.98 -14.54 3.19
CA ILE A 160 -4.48 -15.83 2.71
C ILE A 160 -3.11 -16.10 3.34
N VAL A 161 -2.97 -17.26 3.97
CA VAL A 161 -1.69 -17.70 4.56
C VAL A 161 -0.83 -18.29 3.45
N LEU A 162 0.27 -17.61 3.13
CA LEU A 162 1.18 -18.00 2.07
C LEU A 162 2.17 -19.06 2.55
N ASN A 163 2.88 -18.77 3.64
CA ASN A 163 3.94 -19.63 4.15
C ASN A 163 4.18 -19.41 5.65
N HIS A 164 3.90 -20.42 6.47
CA HIS A 164 4.17 -20.40 7.91
C HIS A 164 4.62 -21.80 8.36
N PRO A 165 5.65 -21.92 9.20
CA PRO A 165 6.21 -23.23 9.58
C PRO A 165 5.27 -24.07 10.45
N THR A 166 4.30 -23.44 11.11
CA THR A 166 3.35 -24.10 12.02
C THR A 166 1.91 -23.70 11.68
N VAL A 167 1.21 -23.05 12.61
CA VAL A 167 -0.16 -22.57 12.49
C VAL A 167 -0.25 -21.18 13.10
N LEU A 168 -1.24 -20.40 12.69
CA LEU A 168 -1.56 -19.10 13.27
C LEU A 168 -2.81 -19.26 14.15
N THR A 169 -2.74 -18.76 15.37
CA THR A 169 -3.82 -18.80 16.35
C THR A 169 -4.20 -17.38 16.78
N ALA A 170 -5.32 -17.24 17.49
CA ALA A 170 -5.58 -16.03 18.25
C ALA A 170 -4.39 -15.71 19.19
N GLY A 171 -4.07 -14.42 19.33
CA GLY A 171 -2.90 -13.92 20.06
C GLY A 171 -1.64 -13.74 19.20
N TYR A 172 -1.57 -14.34 18.01
CA TYR A 172 -0.45 -14.14 17.09
C TYR A 172 -0.27 -12.66 16.73
N THR A 173 0.94 -12.11 16.88
CA THR A 173 1.21 -10.66 16.74
C THR A 173 2.36 -10.37 15.78
N PRO A 174 2.17 -10.60 14.47
CA PRO A 174 3.18 -10.31 13.44
C PRO A 174 3.23 -8.82 13.07
N VAL A 175 4.18 -8.45 12.21
CA VAL A 175 4.26 -7.10 11.64
C VAL A 175 3.44 -7.01 10.36
N PHE A 176 2.49 -6.07 10.33
CA PHE A 176 1.73 -5.73 9.14
C PHE A 176 2.43 -4.60 8.40
N HIS A 177 2.66 -4.82 7.11
CA HIS A 177 3.16 -3.84 6.17
C HIS A 177 1.97 -3.32 5.37
N ILE A 178 1.61 -2.07 5.61
CA ILE A 178 0.43 -1.41 5.05
C ILE A 178 0.92 -0.09 4.50
N HIS A 179 0.78 0.14 3.18
CA HIS A 179 1.40 1.28 2.49
C HIS A 179 2.89 1.45 2.91
N THR A 180 3.22 2.60 3.52
CA THR A 180 4.54 2.93 4.05
C THR A 180 4.74 2.55 5.53
N SER A 181 3.67 2.11 6.21
CA SER A 181 3.61 1.78 7.63
C SER A 181 4.01 0.34 7.93
N GLN A 182 4.60 0.15 9.12
CA GLN A 182 5.01 -1.14 9.65
C GLN A 182 4.61 -1.22 11.12
N VAL A 183 3.52 -1.93 11.42
CA VAL A 183 2.93 -1.96 12.76
C VAL A 183 2.67 -3.41 13.16
N ALA A 184 3.12 -3.78 14.36
CA ALA A 184 2.75 -5.05 14.95
C ALA A 184 1.24 -5.06 15.21
N CYS A 185 0.53 -6.08 14.74
CA CYS A 185 -0.91 -6.19 14.93
C CYS A 185 -1.25 -7.58 15.45
N GLN A 186 -2.09 -7.65 16.48
CA GLN A 186 -2.49 -8.89 17.11
C GLN A 186 -3.75 -9.45 16.45
N PHE A 187 -3.75 -10.74 16.16
CA PHE A 187 -4.92 -11.50 15.78
C PHE A 187 -5.78 -11.67 17.04
N ILE A 188 -6.88 -10.94 17.14
CA ILE A 188 -7.82 -11.05 18.26
C ILE A 188 -8.62 -12.33 18.14
N LYS A 189 -9.13 -12.59 16.93
CA LYS A 189 -9.99 -13.74 16.65
C LYS A 189 -9.84 -14.17 15.19
N ILE A 190 -9.97 -15.47 14.96
CA ILE A 190 -10.16 -16.02 13.63
C ILE A 190 -11.67 -16.26 13.50
N GLU A 191 -12.34 -15.45 12.69
CA GLU A 191 -13.80 -15.47 12.58
C GLU A 191 -14.25 -16.65 11.73
N LYS A 192 -13.63 -16.82 10.56
CA LYS A 192 -14.05 -17.81 9.56
C LYS A 192 -12.85 -18.32 8.78
N LYS A 193 -12.87 -19.60 8.45
CA LYS A 193 -12.01 -20.20 7.42
C LYS A 193 -12.79 -20.27 6.12
N LEU A 194 -12.16 -19.87 5.03
CA LEU A 194 -12.76 -19.80 3.70
C LEU A 194 -12.13 -20.82 2.76
N ASP A 195 -12.90 -21.24 1.75
CA ASP A 195 -12.33 -21.87 0.56
C ASP A 195 -11.55 -20.83 -0.27
N PRO A 196 -10.25 -21.01 -0.55
CA PRO A 196 -9.48 -20.04 -1.33
C PRO A 196 -9.93 -19.88 -2.79
N ALA A 197 -10.62 -20.87 -3.36
CA ALA A 197 -11.08 -20.86 -4.74
C ALA A 197 -12.51 -20.31 -4.87
N THR A 198 -13.42 -20.69 -3.95
CA THR A 198 -14.83 -20.28 -4.02
C THR A 198 -15.19 -19.10 -3.12
N GLY A 199 -14.39 -18.83 -2.09
CA GLY A 199 -14.68 -17.82 -1.07
C GLY A 199 -15.75 -18.24 -0.05
N GLU A 200 -16.29 -19.46 -0.16
CA GLU A 200 -17.32 -19.96 0.74
C GLU A 200 -16.76 -20.28 2.13
N VAL A 201 -17.61 -20.13 3.15
CA VAL A 201 -17.25 -20.42 4.55
C VAL A 201 -17.14 -21.93 4.73
N LYS A 202 -15.95 -22.40 5.09
CA LYS A 202 -15.68 -23.81 5.42
C LYS A 202 -15.88 -24.12 6.90
N GLU A 203 -15.50 -23.19 7.76
CA GLU A 203 -15.48 -23.38 9.21
C GLU A 203 -15.68 -22.02 9.89
N GLU A 204 -16.53 -21.97 10.91
CA GLU A 204 -16.71 -20.78 11.74
C GLU A 204 -15.94 -20.93 13.05
N ASN A 205 -15.27 -19.85 13.47
CA ASN A 205 -14.46 -19.77 14.70
C ASN A 205 -13.40 -20.90 14.84
N PRO A 206 -12.54 -21.13 13.83
CA PRO A 206 -11.50 -22.15 13.94
C PRO A 206 -10.45 -21.76 14.99
N ASP A 207 -9.88 -22.76 15.69
CA ASP A 207 -8.81 -22.54 16.68
C ASP A 207 -7.51 -22.04 16.03
N PHE A 208 -7.26 -22.42 14.77
CA PHE A 208 -6.06 -22.05 14.03
C PHE A 208 -6.26 -22.07 12.51
N ILE A 209 -5.35 -21.39 11.80
CA ILE A 209 -5.22 -21.45 10.33
C ILE A 209 -3.76 -21.76 9.95
N LYS A 210 -3.54 -22.33 8.76
CA LYS A 210 -2.20 -22.73 8.29
C LYS A 210 -1.97 -22.35 6.83
N SER A 211 -0.76 -22.59 6.32
CA SER A 211 -0.43 -22.35 4.91
C SER A 211 -1.46 -22.92 3.94
N GLY A 212 -1.87 -22.09 2.99
CA GLY A 212 -2.90 -22.38 2.00
C GLY A 212 -4.32 -22.01 2.44
N ASP A 213 -4.57 -21.75 3.73
CA ASP A 213 -5.89 -21.34 4.20
C ASP A 213 -6.16 -19.87 3.86
N ALA A 214 -7.41 -19.60 3.45
CA ALA A 214 -7.99 -18.27 3.45
C ALA A 214 -8.86 -18.11 4.71
N ALA A 215 -8.87 -16.92 5.30
CA ALA A 215 -9.61 -16.69 6.54
C ALA A 215 -10.09 -15.24 6.65
N ILE A 216 -11.15 -15.05 7.43
CA ILE A 216 -11.56 -13.75 7.97
C ILE A 216 -11.04 -13.67 9.40
N VAL A 217 -10.26 -12.63 9.69
CA VAL A 217 -9.62 -12.40 10.99
C VAL A 217 -9.94 -11.02 11.51
N THR A 218 -10.07 -10.92 12.82
CA THR A 218 -10.20 -9.66 13.55
C THR A 218 -8.83 -9.28 14.09
N VAL A 219 -8.36 -8.08 13.73
CA VAL A 219 -6.99 -7.64 13.93
C VAL A 219 -6.95 -6.32 14.70
N LYS A 220 -6.11 -6.28 15.73
CA LYS A 220 -5.89 -5.08 16.54
C LYS A 220 -4.46 -4.55 16.40
N PRO A 221 -4.27 -3.35 15.84
CA PRO A 221 -2.96 -2.69 15.81
C PRO A 221 -2.43 -2.37 17.21
N THR A 222 -1.14 -2.57 17.44
CA THR A 222 -0.46 -2.18 18.71
C THR A 222 -0.23 -0.67 18.81
N LYS A 223 -0.28 0.05 17.68
CA LYS A 223 -0.17 1.50 17.56
C LYS A 223 -1.26 1.98 16.59
N PRO A 224 -1.74 3.23 16.71
CA PRO A 224 -2.68 3.78 15.72
C PRO A 224 -2.11 3.61 14.30
N LEU A 225 -2.99 3.18 13.41
CA LEU A 225 -2.66 2.73 12.07
C LEU A 225 -3.76 3.19 11.11
N VAL A 226 -3.37 3.71 9.96
CA VAL A 226 -4.31 4.03 8.89
C VAL A 226 -4.53 2.79 8.03
N ILE A 227 -5.79 2.48 7.77
CA ILE A 227 -6.21 1.49 6.78
C ILE A 227 -7.65 1.81 6.38
N GLU A 228 -7.99 1.58 5.11
CA GLU A 228 -9.34 1.85 4.60
C GLU A 228 -10.02 0.54 4.20
N LYS A 229 -11.35 0.56 4.08
CA LYS A 229 -12.10 -0.62 3.62
C LYS A 229 -11.87 -0.84 2.13
N GLN A 230 -11.74 -2.11 1.74
CA GLN A 230 -11.59 -2.52 0.34
C GLN A 230 -12.74 -2.04 -0.55
N SER A 231 -13.95 -1.92 -0.01
CA SER A 231 -15.14 -1.43 -0.73
C SER A 231 -15.17 0.08 -0.94
N GLU A 232 -14.37 0.85 -0.19
CA GLU A 232 -14.37 2.31 -0.21
C GLU A 232 -13.11 2.85 -0.90
N ILE A 233 -11.93 2.45 -0.43
CA ILE A 233 -10.64 2.90 -0.97
C ILE A 233 -9.71 1.69 -1.17
N PRO A 234 -9.87 0.91 -2.26
CA PRO A 234 -9.10 -0.30 -2.54
C PRO A 234 -7.57 -0.15 -2.45
N HIS A 235 -7.06 1.02 -2.85
CA HIS A 235 -5.64 1.36 -2.87
C HIS A 235 -5.02 1.40 -1.46
N MET A 236 -5.84 1.60 -0.43
CA MET A 236 -5.43 1.77 0.96
C MET A 236 -5.85 0.60 1.87
N ALA A 237 -6.38 -0.48 1.30
CA ALA A 237 -6.94 -1.61 2.04
C ALA A 237 -6.02 -2.83 2.14
N ARG A 238 -5.02 -2.92 1.26
CA ARG A 238 -4.18 -4.12 1.12
C ARG A 238 -2.94 -4.08 2.01
N PHE A 239 -2.51 -5.25 2.44
CA PHE A 239 -1.35 -5.40 3.31
C PHE A 239 -0.65 -6.75 3.15
N ALA A 240 0.60 -6.79 3.62
CA ALA A 240 1.37 -8.01 3.80
C ALA A 240 1.66 -8.23 5.28
N ILE A 241 1.57 -9.48 5.73
CA ILE A 241 1.90 -9.90 7.09
C ILE A 241 3.27 -10.57 7.06
N ARG A 242 4.20 -10.09 7.88
CA ARG A 242 5.57 -10.59 7.94
C ARG A 242 5.96 -11.00 9.35
N ASP A 243 6.77 -12.04 9.40
CA ASP A 243 7.39 -12.56 10.62
C ASP A 243 8.74 -13.20 10.29
N ALA A 244 9.70 -13.02 11.21
CA ALA A 244 11.08 -13.51 11.07
C ALA A 244 11.72 -13.23 9.68
N GLY A 245 11.43 -12.06 9.08
CA GLY A 245 11.97 -11.66 7.78
C GLY A 245 11.28 -12.29 6.56
N THR A 246 10.26 -13.13 6.75
CA THR A 246 9.49 -13.78 5.67
C THR A 246 8.07 -13.24 5.57
N THR A 247 7.45 -13.33 4.39
CA THR A 247 6.02 -12.99 4.22
C THR A 247 5.18 -14.21 4.57
N VAL A 248 4.38 -14.07 5.62
CA VAL A 248 3.55 -15.14 6.18
C VAL A 248 2.20 -15.20 5.49
N ALA A 249 1.58 -14.05 5.30
CA ALA A 249 0.25 -13.91 4.72
C ALA A 249 0.11 -12.58 3.97
N ALA A 250 -0.93 -12.46 3.16
CA ALA A 250 -1.36 -11.21 2.56
C ALA A 250 -2.87 -11.07 2.71
N GLY A 251 -3.38 -9.85 2.68
CA GLY A 251 -4.81 -9.63 2.86
C GLY A 251 -5.29 -8.25 2.51
N MET A 252 -6.57 -8.05 2.77
CA MET A 252 -7.26 -6.78 2.58
C MET A 252 -8.24 -6.53 3.73
N CYS A 253 -8.37 -5.27 4.13
CA CYS A 253 -9.36 -4.82 5.10
C CYS A 253 -10.75 -4.86 4.49
N ILE A 254 -11.68 -5.58 5.13
CA ILE A 254 -13.07 -5.67 4.69
C ILE A 254 -13.97 -4.74 5.51
N ASP A 255 -13.66 -4.54 6.79
CA ASP A 255 -14.38 -3.64 7.68
C ASP A 255 -13.46 -3.14 8.80
N LEU A 256 -13.82 -2.05 9.46
CA LEU A 256 -13.01 -1.47 10.54
C LEU A 256 -13.84 -0.71 11.56
N VAL A 257 -13.31 -0.66 12.78
CA VAL A 257 -13.75 0.24 13.83
C VAL A 257 -12.82 1.44 13.85
N LYS A 258 -13.38 2.64 13.65
CA LYS A 258 -12.61 3.88 13.70
C LYS A 258 -12.10 4.11 15.12
N LYS A 259 -10.88 4.61 15.24
CA LYS A 259 -10.35 5.12 16.50
C LYS A 259 -10.95 6.51 16.73
N GLU A 260 -11.65 6.68 17.85
CA GLU A 260 -12.13 7.97 18.34
C GLU A 260 -10.99 8.88 18.80
#